data_AF-A0A6J7P045-F1
#
_entry.id   AF-A0A6J7P045-F1
#
_cell.length_a   1.000
_cell.length_b   1.000
_cell.length_c   1.000
_cell.angle_alpha   90.00
_cell.angle_beta   90.00
_cell.angle_gamma   90.00
#
_symmetry.space_group_name_H-M   'P 1'
#
loop_
_entity.id
_entity.type
_entity.pdbx_description
1 polymer ?
#
loop_
_entity_poly.entity_id
_entity_poly.type
_entity_poly.pdbx_seq_one_letter_code
_entity_poly.pdbx_strand_id
1 'polypeptide(L)'
;MGLSLISPVAGDLMEDLLDSGRGLEVVERDITREELGLAPTDHDVLGQIVLAVVRRGEVHRFDQSGVTILEQGDRLVVIRSGEAHSGQSGR
;
A
#
# COMPACT_ATOMS: atom_id res chain seq x y z
N MET A 1 23.71 2.93 -5.94
CA MET A 1 24.51 2.94 -4.69
C MET A 1 23.86 3.92 -3.74
N GLY A 2 22.98 3.45 -2.84
CA GLY A 2 22.20 4.34 -1.99
C GLY A 2 21.26 3.63 -1.02
N LEU A 3 20.90 2.38 -1.31
CA LEU A 3 20.02 1.55 -0.47
C LEU A 3 20.75 0.46 0.34
N SER A 4 22.02 0.15 0.04
CA SER A 4 22.77 -0.95 0.67
C SER A 4 23.12 -0.78 2.16
N LEU A 5 22.66 0.27 2.83
CA LEU A 5 23.00 0.56 4.23
C LEU A 5 21.83 0.40 5.22
N ILE A 6 20.61 0.13 4.76
CA ILE A 6 19.41 0.24 5.63
C ILE A 6 18.96 -1.12 6.17
N SER A 7 19.11 -2.20 5.41
CA SER A 7 18.99 -3.61 5.83
C SER A 7 18.96 -4.46 4.56
N PRO A 8 19.63 -5.62 4.49
CA PRO A 8 19.48 -6.54 3.35
C PRO A 8 18.00 -6.87 3.10
N VAL A 9 17.24 -7.11 4.17
CA VAL A 9 15.80 -7.42 4.11
C VAL A 9 14.97 -6.28 3.53
N ALA A 10 15.32 -5.03 3.83
CA ALA A 10 14.62 -3.87 3.25
C ALA A 10 14.90 -3.72 1.75
N GLY A 11 16.09 -4.13 1.30
CA GLY A 11 16.44 -4.18 -0.12
C GLY A 11 15.60 -5.20 -0.88
N ASP A 12 15.53 -6.43 -0.36
CA ASP A 12 14.69 -7.50 -0.94
C ASP A 12 13.21 -7.07 -1.04
N LEU A 13 12.65 -6.48 0.02
CA LEU A 13 11.27 -5.98 0.00
C LEU A 13 11.06 -4.84 -1.01
N MET A 14 12.04 -3.97 -1.21
CA MET A 14 11.94 -2.92 -2.23
C MET A 14 12.01 -3.50 -3.64
N GLU A 15 12.79 -4.54 -3.87
CA GLU A 15 12.79 -5.28 -5.15
C GLU A 15 11.45 -5.97 -5.39
N ASP A 16 10.86 -6.61 -4.38
CA ASP A 16 9.51 -7.19 -4.46
C ASP A 16 8.45 -6.15 -4.84
N LEU A 17 8.50 -4.94 -4.27
CA LEU A 17 7.56 -3.86 -4.61
C LEU A 17 7.75 -3.33 -6.04
N LEU A 18 8.94 -3.46 -6.63
CA LEU A 18 9.24 -3.05 -8.00
C LEU A 18 8.89 -4.14 -9.02
N ASP A 19 8.91 -5.41 -8.63
CA ASP A 19 8.54 -6.55 -9.46
C ASP A 19 7.09 -6.97 -9.22
N SER A 20 6.17 -6.44 -10.05
CA SER A 20 4.75 -6.74 -9.99
C SER A 20 4.48 -8.24 -10.25
N GLY A 21 4.41 -9.04 -9.19
CA GLY A 21 4.11 -10.48 -9.29
C GLY A 21 4.80 -11.40 -8.28
N ARG A 22 5.64 -10.89 -7.38
CA ARG A 22 6.22 -11.68 -6.28
C ARG A 22 6.06 -10.97 -4.94
N GLY A 23 5.24 -11.54 -4.06
CA GLY A 23 5.16 -11.11 -2.67
C GLY A 23 4.26 -9.90 -2.44
N LEU A 24 4.81 -8.69 -2.52
CA LEU A 24 4.13 -7.45 -2.13
C LEU A 24 3.93 -6.52 -3.33
N GLU A 25 2.75 -5.91 -3.40
CA GLU A 25 2.41 -4.94 -4.44
C GLU A 25 1.96 -3.62 -3.81
N VAL A 26 2.46 -2.51 -4.36
CA VAL A 26 1.91 -1.17 -4.09
C VAL A 26 0.82 -0.89 -5.11
N VAL A 27 -0.38 -0.56 -4.65
CA VAL A 27 -1.49 -0.17 -5.52
C VAL A 27 -2.14 1.12 -5.04
N GLU A 28 -2.52 1.96 -6.02
CA GLU A 28 -3.40 3.10 -5.80
C GLU A 28 -4.84 2.67 -6.14
N ARG A 29 -5.77 2.88 -5.21
CA ARG A 29 -7.19 2.58 -5.43
C ARG A 29 -8.08 3.66 -4.81
N ASP A 30 -9.30 3.79 -5.30
CA ASP A 30 -10.32 4.59 -4.63
C ASP A 30 -10.77 3.92 -3.31
N ILE A 31 -11.20 4.73 -2.34
CA ILE A 31 -11.75 4.22 -1.08
C ILE A 31 -13.06 3.45 -1.31
N THR A 32 -13.30 2.42 -0.49
CA THR A 32 -14.57 1.72 -0.42
C THR A 32 -15.54 2.41 0.54
N ARG A 33 -16.82 2.02 0.47
CA ARG A 33 -17.85 2.57 1.37
C ARG A 33 -17.64 2.19 2.83
N GLU A 34 -16.95 1.09 3.08
CA GLU A 34 -16.63 0.59 4.42
C GLU A 34 -15.51 1.41 5.08
N GLU A 35 -14.66 2.03 4.26
CA GLU A 35 -13.56 2.92 4.68
C GLU A 35 -14.01 4.37 4.92
N LEU A 36 -15.20 4.75 4.45
CA LEU A 36 -15.72 6.11 4.61
C LEU A 36 -15.89 6.45 6.09
N GLY A 37 -15.27 7.55 6.53
CA GLY A 37 -15.37 7.98 7.93
C GLY A 37 -14.36 7.31 8.87
N LEU A 38 -13.53 6.38 8.37
CA LEU A 38 -12.46 5.76 9.16
C LEU A 38 -11.15 6.57 9.08
N ALA A 39 -10.28 6.33 10.06
CA ALA A 39 -8.93 6.87 10.02
C ALA A 39 -8.07 6.03 9.06
N PRO A 40 -7.19 6.65 8.25
CA PRO A 40 -6.30 5.92 7.36
C PRO A 40 -5.29 5.02 8.10
N THR A 41 -5.09 5.23 9.40
CA THR A 41 -4.21 4.44 10.27
C THR A 41 -4.87 3.16 10.80
N ASP A 42 -6.15 2.91 10.51
CA ASP A 42 -6.75 1.61 10.82
C ASP A 42 -6.13 0.56 9.89
N HIS A 43 -5.08 -0.10 10.39
CA HIS A 43 -4.30 -1.13 9.71
C HIS A 43 -5.10 -2.40 9.38
N ASP A 44 -6.36 -2.48 9.81
CA ASP A 44 -7.26 -3.64 9.63
C ASP A 44 -8.28 -3.43 8.51
N VAL A 45 -7.98 -2.55 7.56
CA VAL A 45 -8.79 -2.44 6.36
C VAL A 45 -8.34 -3.51 5.37
N LEU A 46 -9.05 -4.63 5.38
CA LEU A 46 -8.97 -5.68 4.34
C LEU A 46 -7.59 -6.37 4.23
N GLY A 47 -6.78 -6.36 5.29
CA GLY A 47 -5.45 -6.97 5.29
C GLY A 47 -4.41 -6.20 4.46
N GLN A 48 -4.62 -4.89 4.28
CA GLN A 48 -3.75 -4.03 3.49
C GLN A 48 -3.11 -2.96 4.37
N ILE A 49 -1.90 -2.53 4.01
CA ILE A 49 -1.15 -1.51 4.75
C ILE A 49 -1.28 -0.18 4.03
N VAL A 50 -1.93 0.81 4.66
CA VAL A 50 -2.06 2.15 4.10
C VAL A 50 -0.75 2.94 4.25
N LEU A 51 -0.25 3.48 3.14
CA LEU A 51 0.94 4.34 3.09
C LEU A 51 0.58 5.83 2.99
N ALA A 52 -0.43 6.15 2.17
CA ALA A 52 -0.82 7.53 1.93
C ALA A 52 -2.25 7.62 1.40
N VAL A 53 -2.85 8.80 1.57
CA VAL A 53 -4.12 9.21 1.00
C VAL A 53 -3.86 10.27 -0.07
N VAL A 54 -4.37 10.07 -1.28
CA VAL A 54 -4.31 11.07 -2.35
C VAL A 54 -5.68 11.74 -2.44
N ARG A 55 -5.71 13.04 -2.13
CA ARG A 55 -6.93 13.85 -2.15
C ARG A 55 -6.71 15.02 -3.09
N ARG A 56 -7.55 15.13 -4.13
CA ARG A 56 -7.45 16.20 -5.14
C ARG A 56 -6.06 16.33 -5.80
N GLY A 57 -5.32 15.22 -5.89
CA GLY A 57 -3.96 15.17 -6.43
C GLY A 57 -2.85 15.53 -5.43
N GLU A 58 -3.20 15.86 -4.19
CA GLU A 58 -2.23 16.06 -3.10
C GLU A 58 -2.05 14.76 -2.31
N VAL A 59 -0.79 14.39 -2.07
CA VAL A 59 -0.43 13.18 -1.32
C VAL A 59 -0.29 13.52 0.15
N HIS A 60 -1.16 12.95 0.97
CA HIS A 60 -1.11 13.02 2.42
C HIS A 60 -0.58 11.70 2.97
N ARG A 61 0.63 11.72 3.51
CA ARG A 61 1.23 10.53 4.11
C ARG A 61 0.51 10.14 5.40
N PHE A 62 0.48 8.84 5.70
CA PHE A 62 -0.17 8.32 6.91
C PHE A 62 0.40 8.90 8.22
N ASP A 63 1.67 9.27 8.24
CA ASP A 63 2.36 9.85 9.42
C ASP A 63 2.22 11.37 9.53
N GLN A 64 1.73 12.03 8.47
CA GLN A 64 1.47 13.45 8.49
C GLN A 64 0.02 13.66 8.92
N SER A 65 -0.18 14.45 9.99
CA SER A 65 -1.47 14.73 10.64
C SER A 65 -2.51 15.46 9.76
N GLY A 66 -2.39 15.42 8.43
CA GLY A 66 -3.24 16.11 7.48
C GLY A 66 -4.56 15.40 7.18
N VAL A 67 -4.64 14.07 7.35
CA VAL A 67 -5.87 13.30 7.07
C VAL A 67 -6.26 12.47 8.28
N THR A 68 -7.28 12.95 9.00
CA THR A 68 -7.82 12.26 10.18
C THR A 68 -8.96 11.31 9.79
N ILE A 69 -9.66 11.59 8.69
CA ILE A 69 -10.86 10.87 8.25
C ILE A 69 -10.87 10.76 6.72
N LEU A 70 -11.18 9.58 6.22
CA LEU A 70 -11.35 9.31 4.79
C LEU A 70 -12.70 9.83 4.26
N GLU A 71 -12.66 10.51 3.12
CA GLU A 71 -13.80 11.14 2.46
C GLU A 71 -14.02 10.59 1.05
N GLN A 72 -15.26 10.69 0.57
CA GLN A 72 -15.61 10.23 -0.77
C GLN A 72 -14.80 10.97 -1.85
N GLY A 73 -14.14 10.20 -2.71
CA GLY A 73 -13.24 10.72 -3.74
C GLY A 73 -11.77 10.68 -3.35
N ASP A 74 -11.45 10.24 -2.13
CA ASP A 74 -10.08 9.90 -1.76
C ASP A 74 -9.60 8.63 -2.44
N ARG A 75 -8.29 8.60 -2.69
CA ARG A 75 -7.58 7.40 -3.09
C ARG A 75 -6.58 7.01 -2.04
N LEU A 76 -6.39 5.71 -1.86
CA LEU A 76 -5.41 5.16 -0.95
C LEU A 76 -4.28 4.53 -1.75
N VAL A 77 -3.06 4.83 -1.33
CA VAL A 77 -1.87 4.10 -1.70
C VAL A 77 -1.66 3.05 -0.61
N VAL A 78 -1.78 1.78 -0.98
CA VAL A 78 -1.71 0.66 -0.05
C VAL A 78 -0.71 -0.37 -0.53
N ILE A 79 -0.05 -1.04 0.41
CA ILE A 79 0.67 -2.28 0.15
C ILE A 79 -0.28 -3.43 0.42
N ARG A 80 -0.37 -4.36 -0.51
CA ARG A 80 -1.08 -5.63 -0.34
C ARG A 80 -0.17 -6.78 -0.73
N SER A 81 -0.44 -7.96 -0.21
CA SER A 81 0.15 -9.17 -0.79
C SER A 81 -0.42 -9.35 -2.19
N GLY A 82 0.44 -9.33 -3.21
CA GLY A 82 0.04 -9.79 -4.54
C GLY A 82 -0.25 -11.27 -4.42
N GLU A 83 -1.37 -11.75 -4.97
CA GLU A 83 -1.63 -13.18 -4.99
C GLU A 83 -0.42 -13.86 -5.63
N ALA A 84 0.39 -14.56 -4.81
CA ALA A 84 1.44 -15.41 -5.31
C ALA A 84 0.77 -16.29 -6.35
N HIS A 85 1.22 -16.19 -7.60
CA HIS A 85 0.65 -16.91 -8.72
C HIS A 85 0.62 -18.40 -8.38
N SER A 86 -0.52 -18.87 -7.85
CA SER A 86 -0.81 -20.27 -7.60
C SER A 86 -1.23 -20.87 -8.93
N GLY A 87 -0.28 -20.85 -9.87
CA GLY A 87 -0.45 -21.30 -11.22
C GLY A 87 0.90 -21.74 -11.77
N GLN A 88 0.98 -23.01 -12.18
CA GLN A 88 2.05 -23.56 -13.02
C GLN A 88 3.34 -24.04 -12.32
N SER A 89 3.23 -24.87 -11.29
CA SER A 89 4.11 -26.05 -11.19
C SER A 89 3.30 -27.28 -11.60
N GLY A 90 3.14 -27.43 -12.91
CA GLY A 90 2.47 -28.55 -13.52
C GLY A 90 2.99 -28.74 -14.92
N ARG A 91 4.17 -29.37 -15.03
CA ARG A 91 4.60 -30.27 -16.12
C ARG A 91 5.96 -30.87 -15.82
#